data_AF-A0A946H5T6-F1
#
_entry.id   AF-A0A946H5T6-F1
#
_cell.length_a   1.000
_cell.length_b   1.000
_cell.length_c   1.000
_cell.angle_alpha   90.00
_cell.angle_beta   90.00
_cell.angle_gamma   90.00
#
_symmetry.space_group_name_H-M   'P 1'
#
loop_
_entity.id
_entity.type
_entity.pdbx_description
1 polymer ?
#
loop_
_entity_poly.entity_id
_entity_poly.type
_entity_poly.pdbx_seq_one_letter_code
_entity_poly.pdbx_strand_id
1 'polypeptide(L)'
;MINELTADNTYRPKATYILAFCCLMITGGTLMFQNLESIFGARELGGIPPLARLTVPFQHGFSTIPRIVHLSIILILFLLISRPVEKILGTTRFVAFTAICWIFYVLTHRFLEMQGHGFHPIIWTYSILLWYILGEAKYIKTRTSFQENYRLLKITIVIMWVVAPVMMMFIPLHFTNTSETSLIESFWLGNICHILAIFLGVAGILIFKKRIRKRMINFARKKKLTYSEYDKFAVISCFLIPLFLLAILFYNPQ
;
A
#
# COMPACT_ATOMS: atom_id res chain seq x y z
N MET A 1 -25.76 9.02 8.15
CA MET A 1 -25.07 10.32 8.01
C MET A 1 -23.61 10.03 7.64
N ILE A 2 -23.30 9.96 6.34
CA ILE A 2 -22.06 9.35 5.83
C ILE A 2 -21.01 10.43 5.55
N ASN A 3 -19.96 10.46 6.38
CA ASN A 3 -18.55 10.73 6.09
C ASN A 3 -18.14 11.85 5.11
N GLU A 4 -17.69 13.01 5.58
CA GLU A 4 -17.07 14.00 4.67
C GLU A 4 -15.67 13.57 4.19
N LEU A 5 -14.75 13.06 5.02
CA LEU A 5 -13.40 12.76 4.52
C LEU A 5 -13.37 11.54 3.56
N THR A 6 -14.18 10.51 3.83
CA THR A 6 -14.25 9.31 2.97
C THR A 6 -15.36 9.41 1.92
N ALA A 7 -16.50 10.04 2.19
CA ALA A 7 -17.63 10.17 1.26
C ALA A 7 -17.82 11.56 0.63
N ASP A 8 -16.92 12.53 0.87
CA ASP A 8 -16.79 13.68 -0.03
C ASP A 8 -16.45 13.16 -1.44
N ASN A 9 -17.47 13.21 -2.29
CA ASN A 9 -17.43 12.80 -3.68
C ASN A 9 -16.81 13.85 -4.61
N THR A 10 -16.49 15.04 -4.10
CA THR A 10 -15.88 16.11 -4.90
C THR A 10 -14.44 15.79 -5.27
N TYR A 11 -13.73 15.03 -4.43
CA TYR A 11 -12.41 14.48 -4.73
C TYR A 11 -12.41 12.95 -4.57
N ARG A 12 -12.48 12.24 -5.69
CA ARG A 12 -12.41 10.76 -5.73
C ARG A 12 -10.94 10.28 -5.78
N PRO A 13 -10.53 9.37 -4.88
CA PRO A 13 -9.17 8.82 -4.84
C PRO A 13 -9.00 7.74 -5.93
N LYS A 14 -8.88 8.17 -7.18
CA LYS A 14 -8.89 7.28 -8.35
C LYS A 14 -7.67 6.36 -8.40
N ALA A 15 -6.49 6.88 -8.06
CA ALA A 15 -5.26 6.08 -8.09
C ALA A 15 -5.33 4.92 -7.08
N THR A 16 -5.86 5.19 -5.89
CA THR A 16 -6.13 4.16 -4.87
C THR A 16 -6.98 3.03 -5.44
N TYR A 17 -8.09 3.33 -6.12
CA TYR A 17 -8.96 2.28 -6.67
C TYR A 17 -8.29 1.49 -7.80
N ILE A 18 -7.51 2.14 -8.66
CA ILE A 18 -6.77 1.46 -9.73
C ILE A 18 -5.72 0.51 -9.14
N LEU A 19 -4.96 0.94 -8.13
CA LEU A 19 -3.97 0.09 -7.46
C LEU A 19 -4.64 -1.10 -6.74
N ALA A 20 -5.78 -0.87 -6.08
CA ALA A 20 -6.54 -1.94 -5.43
C ALA A 20 -7.05 -2.96 -6.46
N PHE A 21 -7.50 -2.48 -7.62
CA PHE A 21 -7.87 -3.33 -8.74
C PHE A 21 -6.67 -4.14 -9.26
N CYS A 22 -5.46 -3.56 -9.33
CA CYS A 22 -4.26 -4.30 -9.70
C CYS A 22 -3.98 -5.46 -8.73
N CYS A 23 -4.10 -5.24 -7.42
CA CYS A 23 -3.95 -6.31 -6.42
C CYS A 23 -5.00 -7.43 -6.61
N LEU A 24 -6.26 -7.04 -6.85
CA LEU A 24 -7.34 -7.99 -7.09
C LEU A 24 -7.11 -8.79 -8.37
N MET A 25 -6.73 -8.12 -9.46
CA MET A 25 -6.50 -8.72 -10.77
C MET A 25 -5.35 -9.73 -10.71
N ILE A 26 -4.22 -9.39 -10.06
CA ILE A 26 -3.06 -10.28 -9.99
C ILE A 26 -3.32 -11.44 -9.04
N THR A 27 -3.70 -11.18 -7.79
CA THR A 27 -3.99 -12.29 -6.87
C THR A 27 -5.15 -13.16 -7.36
N GLY A 28 -6.22 -12.55 -7.89
CA GLY A 28 -7.35 -13.28 -8.47
C GLY A 28 -6.94 -14.12 -9.68
N GLY A 29 -6.14 -13.56 -10.58
CA GLY A 29 -5.58 -14.28 -11.72
C GLY A 29 -4.75 -15.49 -11.29
N THR A 30 -3.81 -15.31 -10.35
CA THR A 30 -2.99 -16.41 -9.80
C THR A 30 -3.78 -17.43 -8.96
N LEU A 31 -4.98 -17.09 -8.49
CA LEU A 31 -5.89 -18.05 -7.86
C LEU A 31 -6.62 -18.91 -8.90
N MET A 32 -7.00 -18.33 -10.03
CA MET A 32 -7.69 -19.04 -11.11
C MET A 32 -6.75 -19.86 -11.98
N PHE A 33 -5.52 -19.37 -12.18
CA PHE A 33 -4.53 -19.95 -13.09
C PHE A 33 -3.18 -20.07 -12.35
N GLN A 34 -2.91 -21.27 -11.81
CA GLN A 34 -1.72 -21.51 -10.97
C GLN A 34 -0.39 -21.36 -11.73
N ASN A 35 -0.41 -21.56 -13.06
CA ASN A 35 0.77 -21.33 -13.91
C ASN A 35 1.21 -19.85 -13.93
N LEU A 36 0.36 -18.91 -13.52
CA LEU A 36 0.73 -17.50 -13.40
C LEU A 36 1.65 -17.20 -12.21
N GLU A 37 1.85 -18.14 -11.29
CA GLU A 37 2.74 -17.98 -10.13
C GLU A 37 4.24 -17.95 -10.47
N SER A 38 4.63 -18.52 -11.61
CA SER A 38 6.01 -18.42 -12.13
C SER A 38 6.26 -17.05 -12.79
N ILE A 39 5.19 -16.41 -13.26
CA ILE A 39 5.22 -15.13 -13.98
C ILE A 39 5.13 -13.95 -12.99
N PHE A 40 4.26 -14.10 -11.98
CA PHE A 40 4.01 -13.09 -10.96
C PHE A 40 4.50 -13.57 -9.60
N GLY A 41 5.08 -12.64 -8.84
CA GLY A 41 5.45 -12.87 -7.44
C GLY A 41 6.88 -13.33 -7.22
N ALA A 42 7.08 -14.01 -6.09
CA ALA A 42 8.39 -14.33 -5.55
C ALA A 42 8.67 -15.85 -5.46
N ARG A 43 7.84 -16.68 -6.08
CA ARG A 43 7.84 -18.13 -5.85
C ARG A 43 8.78 -18.87 -6.80
N GLU A 44 10.09 -18.57 -6.76
CA GLU A 44 11.10 -19.47 -7.34
C GLU A 44 12.39 -19.52 -6.50
N LEU A 45 12.73 -20.75 -6.07
CA LEU A 45 14.06 -21.15 -5.62
C LEU A 45 14.98 -21.21 -6.85
N GLY A 46 15.56 -20.09 -7.24
CA GLY A 46 16.37 -20.02 -8.47
C GLY A 46 16.70 -18.63 -9.01
N GLY A 47 16.36 -17.57 -8.28
CA GLY A 47 16.60 -16.20 -8.72
C GLY A 47 15.40 -15.64 -9.48
N ILE A 48 14.42 -15.11 -8.73
CA ILE A 48 13.22 -14.46 -9.27
C ILE A 48 13.61 -13.45 -10.38
N PRO A 49 13.07 -13.59 -11.61
CA PRO A 49 13.35 -12.70 -12.72
C PRO A 49 13.11 -11.22 -12.35
N PRO A 50 13.94 -10.27 -12.81
CA PRO A 50 13.77 -8.85 -12.48
C PRO A 50 12.37 -8.31 -12.78
N LEU A 51 11.74 -8.77 -13.86
CA LEU A 51 10.38 -8.40 -14.26
C LEU A 51 9.32 -8.91 -13.27
N ALA A 52 9.41 -10.19 -12.86
CA ALA A 52 8.49 -10.76 -11.87
C ALA A 52 8.59 -10.03 -10.52
N ARG A 53 9.79 -9.59 -10.13
CA ARG A 53 10.00 -8.81 -8.89
C ARG A 53 9.22 -7.49 -8.85
N LEU A 54 9.01 -6.84 -10.00
CA LEU A 54 8.21 -5.62 -10.06
C LEU A 54 6.74 -5.88 -9.70
N THR A 55 6.26 -7.11 -9.85
CA THR A 55 4.86 -7.49 -9.61
C THR A 55 4.56 -7.95 -8.19
N VAL A 56 5.62 -8.20 -7.40
CA VAL A 56 5.56 -8.67 -6.01
C VAL A 56 4.58 -7.91 -5.10
N PRO A 57 4.47 -6.56 -5.15
CA PRO A 57 3.50 -5.85 -4.30
C PRO A 57 2.04 -6.19 -4.63
N PHE A 58 1.73 -6.67 -5.84
CA PHE A 58 0.36 -6.90 -6.29
C PHE A 58 -0.15 -8.32 -6.03
N GLN A 59 0.74 -9.28 -5.75
CA GLN A 59 0.35 -10.64 -5.38
C GLN A 59 0.30 -10.82 -3.87
N HIS A 60 -0.61 -11.67 -3.38
CA HIS A 60 -0.88 -11.80 -1.95
C HIS A 60 -1.09 -13.26 -1.57
N GLY A 61 -0.14 -13.86 -0.83
CA GLY A 61 -0.22 -15.21 -0.27
C GLY A 61 0.42 -16.30 -1.14
N PHE A 62 0.80 -17.43 -0.51
CA PHE A 62 1.43 -18.56 -1.21
C PHE A 62 0.48 -19.74 -1.48
N SER A 63 -0.61 -19.89 -0.72
CA SER A 63 -1.61 -20.96 -0.89
C SER A 63 -3.04 -20.41 -0.88
N THR A 64 -4.00 -21.15 -1.44
CA THR A 64 -5.35 -20.66 -1.78
C THR A 64 -6.05 -19.92 -0.64
N ILE A 65 -6.19 -20.54 0.54
CA ILE A 65 -6.89 -19.92 1.68
C ILE A 65 -6.11 -18.70 2.22
N PRO A 66 -4.81 -18.81 2.56
CA PRO A 66 -4.01 -17.65 2.96
C PRO A 66 -4.01 -16.51 1.93
N ARG A 67 -4.06 -16.80 0.62
CA ARG A 67 -4.15 -15.78 -0.44
C ARG A 67 -5.43 -14.97 -0.33
N ILE A 68 -6.57 -15.63 -0.21
CA ILE A 68 -7.87 -14.96 -0.11
C ILE A 68 -7.92 -14.11 1.16
N VAL A 69 -7.48 -14.66 2.30
CA VAL A 69 -7.46 -13.94 3.58
C VAL A 69 -6.51 -12.74 3.51
N HIS A 70 -5.28 -12.94 3.03
CA HIS A 70 -4.27 -11.89 2.92
C HIS A 70 -4.73 -10.77 1.97
N LEU A 71 -5.25 -11.11 0.78
CA LEU A 71 -5.79 -10.14 -0.16
C LEU A 71 -6.93 -9.34 0.46
N SER A 72 -7.86 -10.00 1.15
CA SER A 72 -9.02 -9.34 1.78
C SER A 72 -8.58 -8.32 2.83
N ILE A 73 -7.67 -8.72 3.72
CA ILE A 73 -7.10 -7.83 4.74
C ILE A 73 -6.39 -6.65 4.07
N ILE A 74 -5.58 -6.91 3.04
CA ILE A 74 -4.82 -5.88 2.35
C ILE A 74 -5.71 -4.90 1.62
N LEU A 75 -6.76 -5.36 0.92
CA LEU A 75 -7.71 -4.46 0.25
C LEU A 75 -8.44 -3.57 1.26
N ILE A 76 -8.88 -4.14 2.39
CA ILE A 76 -9.54 -3.36 3.45
C ILE A 76 -8.59 -2.30 4.02
N LEU A 77 -7.40 -2.71 4.45
CA LEU A 77 -6.40 -1.79 5.03
C LEU A 77 -5.97 -0.74 4.02
N PHE A 78 -5.69 -1.15 2.78
CA PHE A 78 -5.29 -0.25 1.72
C PHE A 78 -6.37 0.80 1.47
N LEU A 79 -7.63 0.39 1.28
CA LEU A 79 -8.73 1.34 1.03
C LEU A 79 -8.97 2.27 2.23
N LEU A 80 -8.92 1.78 3.46
CA LEU A 80 -9.10 2.62 4.65
C LEU A 80 -7.98 3.65 4.80
N ILE A 81 -6.73 3.26 4.53
CA ILE A 81 -5.55 4.11 4.79
C ILE A 81 -5.21 5.01 3.59
N SER A 82 -5.19 4.49 2.38
CA SER A 82 -4.69 5.23 1.21
C SER A 82 -5.68 6.27 0.69
N ARG A 83 -7.00 6.03 0.76
CA ARG A 83 -8.02 7.01 0.34
C ARG A 83 -7.86 8.38 1.00
N PRO A 84 -7.79 8.50 2.34
CA PRO A 84 -7.57 9.79 2.99
C PRO A 84 -6.19 10.37 2.65
N VAL A 85 -5.15 9.54 2.50
CA VAL A 85 -3.80 10.00 2.12
C VAL A 85 -3.81 10.60 0.71
N GLU A 86 -4.42 9.94 -0.29
CA GLU A 86 -4.56 10.44 -1.65
C GLU A 86 -5.35 11.76 -1.67
N LYS A 87 -6.47 11.83 -0.94
CA LYS A 87 -7.28 13.06 -0.85
C LYS A 87 -6.47 14.23 -0.29
N ILE A 88 -5.67 14.02 0.76
CA ILE A 88 -4.92 15.10 1.42
C ILE A 88 -3.62 15.47 0.68
N LEU A 89 -2.92 14.52 0.06
CA LEU A 89 -1.74 14.84 -0.75
C LEU A 89 -2.12 15.42 -2.12
N GLY A 90 -3.21 14.92 -2.71
CA GLY A 90 -3.53 15.04 -4.12
C GLY A 90 -2.92 13.90 -4.93
N THR A 91 -3.59 13.54 -6.02
CA THR A 91 -3.36 12.30 -6.76
C THR A 91 -1.97 12.28 -7.37
N THR A 92 -1.51 13.38 -7.95
CA THR A 92 -0.13 13.47 -8.50
C THR A 92 0.93 13.12 -7.46
N ARG A 93 0.85 13.68 -6.25
CA ARG A 93 1.83 13.46 -5.19
C ARG A 93 1.69 12.06 -4.60
N PHE A 94 0.45 11.59 -4.45
CA PHE A 94 0.18 10.24 -4.00
C PHE A 94 0.76 9.20 -4.95
N VAL A 95 0.56 9.34 -6.27
CA VAL A 95 1.11 8.43 -7.29
C VAL A 95 2.64 8.48 -7.30
N ALA A 96 3.25 9.66 -7.31
CA ALA A 96 4.70 9.79 -7.25
C ALA A 96 5.29 9.14 -5.99
N PHE A 97 4.68 9.39 -4.83
CA PHE A 97 5.11 8.78 -3.57
C PHE A 97 4.89 7.26 -3.59
N THR A 98 3.78 6.78 -4.14
CA THR A 98 3.53 5.34 -4.34
C THR A 98 4.62 4.68 -5.17
N ALA A 99 5.01 5.32 -6.29
CA ALA A 99 6.06 4.80 -7.17
C ALA A 99 7.41 4.72 -6.44
N ILE A 100 7.76 5.73 -5.65
CA ILE A 100 8.97 5.71 -4.81
C ILE A 100 8.92 4.55 -3.81
N CYS A 101 7.82 4.39 -3.08
CA CYS A 101 7.66 3.30 -2.13
C CYS A 101 7.72 1.93 -2.81
N TRP A 102 7.12 1.80 -3.99
CA TRP A 102 7.16 0.58 -4.79
C TRP A 102 8.59 0.23 -5.23
N ILE A 103 9.32 1.18 -5.83
CA ILE A 103 10.71 0.96 -6.25
C ILE A 103 11.57 0.58 -5.04
N PHE A 104 11.45 1.31 -3.94
CA PHE A 104 12.21 1.02 -2.73
C PHE A 104 11.89 -0.38 -2.17
N TYR A 105 10.63 -0.77 -2.18
CA TYR A 105 10.21 -2.10 -1.74
C TYR A 105 10.79 -3.21 -2.63
N VAL A 106 10.76 -3.05 -3.95
CA VAL A 106 11.36 -3.99 -4.90
C VAL A 106 12.87 -4.10 -4.70
N LEU A 107 13.56 -2.97 -4.51
CA LEU A 107 15.00 -2.94 -4.22
C LEU A 107 15.31 -3.65 -2.91
N THR A 108 14.54 -3.41 -1.85
CA THR A 108 14.70 -4.08 -0.55
C THR A 108 14.57 -5.59 -0.70
N HIS A 109 13.54 -6.07 -1.41
CA HIS A 109 13.36 -7.49 -1.71
C HIS A 109 14.51 -8.08 -2.53
N ARG A 110 15.14 -7.28 -3.40
CA ARG A 110 16.29 -7.71 -4.19
C ARG A 110 17.54 -7.81 -3.33
N PHE A 111 17.86 -6.80 -2.54
CA PHE A 111 19.06 -6.74 -1.72
C PHE A 111 19.07 -7.78 -0.59
N LEU A 112 17.90 -8.01 0.01
CA LEU A 112 17.75 -8.98 1.09
C LEU A 112 17.40 -10.38 0.60
N GLU A 113 17.29 -10.58 -0.72
CA GLU A 113 16.84 -11.81 -1.36
C GLU A 113 15.54 -12.40 -0.77
N MET A 114 14.68 -11.53 -0.23
CA MET A 114 13.44 -11.93 0.45
C MET A 114 12.43 -12.48 -0.54
N GLN A 115 11.84 -13.62 -0.22
CA GLN A 115 10.61 -14.11 -0.83
C GLN A 115 9.43 -13.67 0.03
N GLY A 116 8.80 -12.58 -0.36
CA GLY A 116 7.60 -12.07 0.28
C GLY A 116 6.78 -11.34 -0.77
N HIS A 117 5.56 -10.96 -0.39
CA HIS A 117 4.58 -10.46 -1.34
C HIS A 117 3.57 -9.52 -0.67
N GLY A 118 2.95 -8.69 -1.50
CA GLY A 118 1.81 -7.88 -1.14
C GLY A 118 2.12 -6.44 -0.83
N PHE A 119 1.07 -5.63 -0.83
CA PHE A 119 1.16 -4.17 -0.78
C PHE A 119 1.44 -3.62 0.63
N HIS A 120 1.70 -4.49 1.61
CA HIS A 120 1.71 -4.16 3.04
C HIS A 120 2.77 -3.12 3.45
N PRO A 121 4.01 -3.07 2.93
CA PRO A 121 4.99 -2.06 3.36
C PRO A 121 4.62 -0.66 2.85
N ILE A 122 3.97 -0.59 1.69
CA ILE A 122 3.46 0.65 1.13
C ILE A 122 2.28 1.16 1.99
N ILE A 123 1.38 0.27 2.43
CA ILE A 123 0.30 0.59 3.37
C ILE A 123 0.86 1.10 4.71
N TRP A 124 1.90 0.43 5.23
CA TRP A 124 2.60 0.87 6.44
C TRP A 124 3.15 2.28 6.29
N THR A 125 3.79 2.57 5.16
CA THR A 125 4.28 3.91 4.82
C THR A 125 3.14 4.93 4.86
N TYR A 126 1.97 4.59 4.28
CA TYR A 126 0.81 5.48 4.30
C TYR A 126 0.19 5.65 5.68
N SER A 127 0.26 4.64 6.53
CA SER A 127 -0.25 4.72 7.90
C SER A 127 0.50 5.77 8.73
N ILE A 128 1.80 5.98 8.48
CA ILE A 128 2.61 7.05 9.09
C ILE A 128 2.08 8.42 8.67
N LEU A 129 1.92 8.64 7.36
CA LEU A 129 1.35 9.88 6.84
C LEU A 129 -0.06 10.11 7.38
N LEU A 130 -0.88 9.06 7.44
CA LEU A 130 -2.22 9.14 7.98
C LEU A 130 -2.20 9.49 9.47
N TRP A 131 -1.28 8.94 10.26
CA TRP A 131 -1.12 9.30 11.67
C TRP A 131 -0.84 10.80 11.83
N TYR A 132 0.04 11.36 10.99
CA TYR A 132 0.32 12.80 10.96
C TYR A 132 -0.90 13.63 10.52
N ILE A 133 -1.63 13.19 9.47
CA ILE A 133 -2.87 13.83 9.00
C ILE A 133 -3.93 13.88 10.11
N LEU A 134 -4.12 12.78 10.84
CA LEU A 134 -5.01 12.70 11.99
C LEU A 134 -4.54 13.66 13.10
N GLY A 135 -3.24 13.69 13.39
CA GLY A 135 -2.63 14.66 14.30
C GLY A 135 -2.99 16.10 13.96
N GLU A 136 -2.74 16.54 12.73
CA GLU A 136 -3.08 17.88 12.24
C GLU A 136 -4.59 18.17 12.36
N ALA A 137 -5.43 17.19 12.08
CA ALA A 137 -6.89 17.35 12.17
C ALA A 137 -7.37 17.65 13.59
N LYS A 138 -6.75 17.04 14.61
CA LYS A 138 -7.04 17.31 16.03
C LYS A 138 -6.79 18.78 16.37
N TYR A 139 -5.72 19.37 15.85
CA TYR A 139 -5.37 20.77 16.11
C TYR A 139 -6.31 21.77 15.42
N ILE A 140 -6.87 21.42 14.26
CA ILE A 140 -7.67 22.34 13.43
C ILE A 140 -9.17 22.38 13.87
N LYS A 141 -9.56 21.64 14.93
CA LYS A 141 -10.92 21.62 15.52
C LYS A 141 -12.04 21.42 14.47
N THR A 142 -11.95 20.38 13.63
CA THR A 142 -13.02 19.98 12.72
C THR A 142 -14.25 19.49 13.52
N ARG A 143 -15.27 20.33 13.70
CA ARG A 143 -16.51 19.93 14.38
C ARG A 143 -17.40 19.12 13.41
N THR A 144 -17.82 17.95 13.90
CA THR A 144 -19.02 17.14 13.61
C THR A 144 -18.94 15.85 12.75
N SER A 145 -18.50 15.80 11.49
CA SER A 145 -18.55 14.54 10.70
C SER A 145 -17.19 13.82 10.54
N PHE A 146 -16.09 14.49 10.86
CA PHE A 146 -14.74 13.94 10.79
C PHE A 146 -14.42 12.98 11.95
N GLN A 147 -15.11 13.09 13.10
CA GLN A 147 -14.76 12.38 14.33
C GLN A 147 -14.99 10.86 14.29
N GLU A 148 -16.03 10.38 13.62
CA GLU A 148 -16.32 8.94 13.54
C GLU A 148 -15.30 8.21 12.65
N ASN A 149 -15.03 8.76 11.46
CA ASN A 149 -13.91 8.32 10.62
C ASN A 149 -12.56 8.43 11.33
N TYR A 150 -12.34 9.52 12.07
CA TYR A 150 -11.11 9.72 12.82
C TYR A 150 -10.90 8.59 13.84
N ARG A 151 -11.95 8.20 14.58
CA ARG A 151 -11.88 7.10 15.54
C ARG A 151 -11.61 5.77 14.84
N LEU A 152 -12.35 5.48 13.76
CA LEU A 152 -12.15 4.26 12.97
C LEU A 152 -10.71 4.18 12.44
N LEU A 153 -10.23 5.21 11.74
CA LEU A 153 -8.89 5.23 11.16
C LEU A 153 -7.80 5.13 12.24
N LYS A 154 -7.98 5.80 13.38
CA LYS A 154 -7.06 5.69 14.51
C LYS A 154 -7.01 4.25 15.05
N ILE A 155 -8.16 3.63 15.27
CA ILE A 155 -8.25 2.23 15.73
C ILE A 155 -7.60 1.31 14.69
N THR A 156 -7.91 1.47 13.41
CA THR A 156 -7.32 0.67 12.33
C THR A 156 -5.79 0.77 12.33
N ILE A 157 -5.22 1.97 12.46
CA ILE A 157 -3.76 2.15 12.52
C ILE A 157 -3.18 1.50 13.77
N VAL A 158 -3.77 1.71 14.95
CA VAL A 158 -3.29 1.11 16.21
C VAL A 158 -3.32 -0.42 16.12
N ILE A 159 -4.44 -1.00 15.65
CA ILE A 159 -4.55 -2.44 15.46
C ILE A 159 -3.50 -2.94 14.47
N MET A 160 -3.34 -2.27 13.33
CA MET A 160 -2.34 -2.64 12.33
C MET A 160 -0.92 -2.64 12.92
N TRP A 161 -0.58 -1.62 13.71
CA TRP A 161 0.75 -1.46 14.31
C TRP A 161 1.05 -2.44 15.44
N VAL A 162 0.04 -2.96 16.12
CA VAL A 162 0.21 -3.98 17.16
C VAL A 162 0.14 -5.39 16.56
N VAL A 163 -0.88 -5.66 15.76
CA VAL A 163 -1.15 -7.00 15.22
C VAL A 163 -0.15 -7.36 14.14
N ALA A 164 0.16 -6.49 13.18
CA ALA A 164 1.00 -6.88 12.04
C ALA A 164 2.43 -7.29 12.46
N PRO A 165 3.13 -6.59 13.38
CA PRO A 165 4.47 -7.03 13.81
C PRO A 165 4.46 -8.37 14.56
N VAL A 166 3.43 -8.61 15.36
CA VAL A 166 3.24 -9.89 16.07
C VAL A 166 2.96 -11.01 15.07
N MET A 167 2.13 -10.74 14.07
CA MET A 167 1.79 -11.72 13.03
C MET A 167 3.00 -12.10 12.17
N MET A 168 4.01 -11.23 12.01
CA MET A 168 5.25 -11.57 11.28
C MET A 168 6.01 -12.75 11.91
N MET A 169 5.85 -13.03 13.20
CA MET A 169 6.45 -14.21 13.84
C MET A 169 5.91 -15.52 13.28
N PHE A 170 4.68 -15.50 12.76
CA PHE A 170 3.96 -16.68 12.27
C PHE A 170 3.91 -16.75 10.74
N ILE A 171 4.52 -15.79 10.05
CA ILE A 171 4.60 -15.77 8.59
C ILE A 171 5.98 -16.31 8.22
N PRO A 172 6.06 -17.50 7.59
CA PRO A 172 7.35 -18.03 7.16
C PRO A 172 7.97 -17.09 6.13
N LEU A 173 9.20 -16.66 6.41
CA LEU A 173 10.00 -15.90 5.46
C LEU A 173 10.93 -16.89 4.78
N HIS A 174 10.82 -16.98 3.47
CA HIS A 174 11.75 -17.77 2.69
C HIS A 174 12.86 -16.86 2.17
N PHE A 175 14.10 -17.20 2.49
CA PHE A 175 15.30 -16.65 1.86
C PHE A 175 15.87 -17.72 0.93
N THR A 176 16.51 -17.29 -0.14
CA THR A 176 17.10 -18.11 -1.21
C THR A 176 17.99 -19.26 -0.73
N ASN A 177 18.54 -19.21 0.49
CA ASN A 177 19.55 -20.15 0.97
C ASN A 177 19.33 -20.69 2.40
N THR A 178 18.13 -20.61 2.99
CA THR A 178 17.93 -21.09 4.37
C THR A 178 16.72 -22.01 4.53
N SER A 179 16.87 -23.01 5.41
CA SER A 179 15.77 -23.68 6.12
C SER A 179 14.86 -22.65 6.81
N GLU A 180 13.66 -23.07 7.23
CA GLU A 180 12.71 -22.20 7.95
C GLU A 180 13.42 -21.33 9.00
N THR A 181 13.26 -20.01 8.89
CA THR A 181 13.83 -19.05 9.84
C THR A 181 13.24 -19.28 11.22
N SER A 182 14.06 -19.23 12.27
CA SER A 182 13.59 -19.31 13.65
C SER A 182 12.53 -18.23 13.95
N LEU A 183 11.70 -18.41 14.97
CA LEU A 183 10.67 -17.40 15.33
C LEU A 183 11.26 -16.00 15.54
N ILE A 184 12.46 -15.91 16.12
CA ILE A 184 13.16 -14.65 16.38
C ILE A 184 13.67 -14.02 15.08
N GLU A 185 14.23 -14.81 14.17
CA GLU A 185 14.66 -14.33 12.86
C GLU A 185 13.45 -13.89 12.02
N SER A 186 12.37 -14.66 12.03
CA SER A 186 11.10 -14.30 11.38
C SER A 186 10.52 -13.01 11.95
N PHE A 187 10.63 -12.78 13.26
CA PHE A 187 10.25 -11.52 13.87
C PHE A 187 11.08 -10.34 13.35
N TRP A 188 12.42 -10.45 13.40
CA TRP A 188 13.31 -9.35 13.00
C TRP A 188 13.29 -9.08 11.50
N LEU A 189 13.49 -10.13 10.70
CA LEU A 189 13.53 -10.04 9.25
C LEU A 189 12.15 -9.73 8.67
N GLY A 190 11.07 -10.22 9.29
CA GLY A 190 9.71 -9.93 8.85
C GLY A 190 9.35 -8.47 9.06
N ASN A 191 9.89 -7.86 10.11
CA ASN A 191 9.64 -6.46 10.41
C ASN A 191 10.61 -5.49 9.72
N ILE A 192 11.66 -5.94 9.01
CA ILE A 192 12.59 -5.03 8.33
C ILE A 192 11.88 -4.15 7.30
N CYS A 193 10.95 -4.71 6.52
CA CYS A 193 10.13 -3.98 5.56
C CYS A 193 9.22 -2.95 6.26
N HIS A 194 8.71 -3.27 7.45
CA HIS A 194 7.92 -2.34 8.26
C HIS A 194 8.78 -1.19 8.79
N ILE A 195 9.98 -1.46 9.30
CA ILE A 195 10.92 -0.45 9.80
C ILE A 195 11.31 0.51 8.67
N LEU A 196 11.66 -0.02 7.49
CA LEU A 196 12.00 0.81 6.34
C LEU A 196 10.80 1.64 5.85
N ALA A 197 9.59 1.07 5.90
CA ALA A 197 8.36 1.81 5.61
C ALA A 197 8.11 2.97 6.59
N ILE A 198 8.50 2.83 7.87
CA ILE A 198 8.44 3.93 8.85
C ILE A 198 9.34 5.08 8.38
N PHE A 199 10.59 4.80 8.02
CA PHE A 199 11.53 5.83 7.55
C PHE A 199 11.01 6.55 6.29
N LEU A 200 10.52 5.80 5.30
CA LEU A 200 9.89 6.39 4.12
C LEU A 200 8.66 7.23 4.46
N GLY A 201 7.84 6.79 5.41
CA GLY A 201 6.66 7.50 5.84
C GLY A 201 7.00 8.83 6.49
N VAL A 202 8.02 8.84 7.37
CA VAL A 202 8.55 10.05 8.01
C VAL A 202 9.15 10.99 6.96
N ALA A 203 9.93 10.48 6.00
CA ALA A 203 10.43 11.29 4.89
C ALA A 203 9.28 11.92 4.08
N GLY A 204 8.23 11.15 3.80
CA GLY A 204 7.00 11.64 3.17
C GLY A 204 6.33 12.77 3.97
N ILE A 205 6.25 12.66 5.31
CA ILE A 205 5.77 13.74 6.17
C ILE A 205 6.64 14.99 6.00
N LEU A 206 7.96 14.86 6.08
CA LEU A 206 8.87 16.01 6.00
C LEU A 206 8.73 16.78 4.68
N ILE A 207 8.58 16.04 3.57
CA ILE A 207 8.38 16.60 2.22
C ILE A 207 6.99 17.25 2.10
N PHE A 208 5.93 16.59 2.58
CA PHE A 208 4.55 17.00 2.31
C PHE A 208 3.86 17.78 3.44
N LYS A 209 4.49 17.99 4.61
CA LYS A 209 3.86 18.61 5.80
C LYS A 209 3.13 19.91 5.52
N LYS A 210 3.75 20.82 4.76
CA LYS A 210 3.15 22.14 4.40
C LYS A 210 1.87 21.95 3.58
N ARG A 211 1.88 20.99 2.65
CA ARG A 211 0.72 20.68 1.79
C ARG A 211 -0.38 20.00 2.58
N ILE A 212 -0.04 19.02 3.41
CA ILE A 212 -0.97 18.32 4.31
C ILE A 212 -1.72 19.35 5.16
N ARG A 213 -1.00 20.21 5.88
CA ARG A 213 -1.60 21.26 6.70
C ARG A 213 -2.51 22.20 5.90
N LYS A 214 -2.05 22.67 4.73
CA LYS A 214 -2.87 23.53 3.85
C LYS A 214 -4.18 22.84 3.42
N ARG A 215 -4.13 21.58 2.99
CA ARG A 215 -5.34 20.83 2.58
C ARG A 215 -6.24 20.51 3.77
N MET A 216 -5.68 20.21 4.94
CA MET A 216 -6.45 20.01 6.17
C MET A 216 -7.19 21.27 6.62
N ILE A 217 -6.56 22.45 6.53
CA ILE A 217 -7.23 23.73 6.80
C ILE A 217 -8.39 23.96 5.82
N ASN A 218 -8.18 23.69 4.52
CA ASN A 218 -9.25 23.82 3.53
C ASN A 218 -10.41 22.87 3.83
N PHE A 219 -10.11 21.62 4.19
CA PHE A 219 -11.10 20.63 4.58
C PHE A 219 -11.89 21.09 5.83
N ALA A 220 -11.21 21.57 6.86
CA ALA A 220 -11.86 22.08 8.07
C ALA A 220 -12.75 23.30 7.82
N ARG A 221 -12.41 24.12 6.81
CA ARG A 221 -13.22 25.25 6.34
C ARG A 221 -14.32 24.84 5.37
N LYS A 222 -14.58 23.53 5.19
CA LYS A 222 -15.55 22.95 4.26
C LYS A 222 -15.37 23.44 2.81
N LYS A 223 -14.14 23.79 2.44
CA LYS A 223 -13.80 24.17 1.06
C LYS A 223 -13.60 22.91 0.24
N LYS A 224 -14.15 22.89 -0.98
CA LYS A 224 -13.93 21.79 -1.94
C LYS A 224 -12.44 21.60 -2.18
N LEU A 225 -11.99 20.35 -2.17
CA LEU A 225 -10.63 20.01 -2.55
C LEU A 225 -10.52 20.07 -4.07
N THR A 226 -9.58 20.86 -4.57
CA THR A 226 -9.37 21.02 -6.02
C THR A 226 -8.33 20.03 -6.54
N TYR A 227 -8.58 19.50 -7.73
CA TYR A 227 -7.61 18.76 -8.52
C TYR A 227 -6.51 19.70 -9.02
N SER A 228 -5.29 19.18 -9.11
CA SER A 228 -4.22 19.83 -9.88
C SER A 228 -4.34 19.45 -11.35
N GLU A 229 -3.79 20.28 -12.25
CA GLU A 229 -3.78 20.02 -13.69
C GLU A 229 -3.12 18.67 -14.03
N TYR A 230 -2.11 18.29 -13.25
CA TYR A 230 -1.39 17.03 -13.39
C TYR A 230 -2.12 15.81 -12.84
N ASP A 231 -3.21 15.97 -12.07
CA ASP A 231 -3.91 14.82 -11.48
C ASP A 231 -4.54 13.93 -12.55
N LYS A 232 -4.95 14.49 -13.70
CA LYS A 232 -5.43 13.69 -14.84
C LYS A 232 -4.32 12.80 -15.39
N PHE A 233 -3.12 13.35 -15.59
CA PHE A 233 -1.96 12.60 -16.06
C PHE A 233 -1.54 11.53 -15.06
N ALA A 234 -1.53 11.84 -13.78
CA ALA A 234 -1.23 10.88 -12.72
C ALA A 234 -2.20 9.69 -12.72
N VAL A 235 -3.51 9.94 -12.88
CA VAL A 235 -4.49 8.85 -13.03
C VAL A 235 -4.24 8.00 -14.26
N ILE A 236 -3.93 8.62 -15.41
CA ILE A 236 -3.60 7.90 -16.65
C ILE A 236 -2.35 7.03 -16.42
N SER A 237 -1.32 7.54 -15.76
CA SER A 237 -0.12 6.75 -15.45
C SER A 237 -0.42 5.53 -14.57
N CYS A 238 -1.41 5.59 -13.67
CA CYS A 238 -1.83 4.41 -12.91
C CYS A 238 -2.45 3.32 -13.79
N PHE A 239 -3.12 3.67 -14.90
CA PHE A 239 -3.63 2.68 -15.86
C PHE A 239 -2.51 1.99 -16.66
N LEU A 240 -1.30 2.55 -16.70
CA LEU A 240 -0.15 1.85 -17.27
C LEU A 240 0.27 0.65 -16.42
N ILE A 241 -0.06 0.62 -15.12
CA ILE A 241 0.27 -0.50 -14.23
C ILE A 241 -0.48 -1.78 -14.62
N PRO A 242 -1.83 -1.82 -14.71
CA PRO A 242 -2.51 -3.03 -15.15
C PRO A 242 -2.15 -3.41 -16.58
N LEU A 243 -1.89 -2.45 -17.48
CA LEU A 243 -1.40 -2.73 -18.83
C LEU A 243 -0.01 -3.38 -18.82
N PHE A 244 0.92 -2.86 -18.02
CA PHE A 244 2.24 -3.46 -17.81
C PHE A 244 2.12 -4.88 -17.25
N LEU A 245 1.27 -5.07 -16.25
CA LEU A 245 1.04 -6.39 -15.65
C LEU A 245 0.46 -7.39 -16.68
N LEU A 246 -0.48 -6.95 -17.53
CA LEU A 246 -0.98 -7.76 -18.64
C LEU A 246 0.10 -8.03 -19.69
N ALA A 247 0.95 -7.05 -20.03
CA ALA A 247 2.01 -7.21 -21.01
C ALA A 247 3.05 -8.27 -20.59
N ILE A 248 3.32 -8.41 -19.29
CA ILE A 248 4.20 -9.46 -18.78
C ILE A 248 3.69 -10.87 -19.16
N LEU A 249 2.37 -11.08 -19.18
CA LEU A 249 1.78 -12.37 -19.60
C LEU A 249 2.15 -12.73 -21.04
N PHE A 250 2.14 -11.74 -21.94
CA PHE A 250 2.41 -11.96 -23.36
C PHE A 250 3.91 -12.00 -23.68
N TYR A 251 4.75 -11.40 -22.83
CA TYR A 251 6.21 -11.38 -23.01
C TYR A 251 6.90 -12.64 -22.49
N ASN A 252 6.30 -13.32 -21.50
CA ASN A 252 6.72 -14.65 -21.04
C ASN A 252 5.70 -15.71 -21.50
N PRO A 253 5.59 -16.02 -22.81
CA PRO A 253 4.86 -17.20 -23.24
C PRO A 253 5.65 -18.42 -22.79
N GLN A 254 5.20 -19.03 -21.69
CA GLN A 254 5.53 -20.43 -21.41
C GLN A 254 4.76 -21.32 -22.40
#